data_AF-A0A973QXM6-F1
#
_entry.id   AF-A0A973QXM6-F1
#
_cell.length_a   1.000
_cell.length_b   1.000
_cell.length_c   1.000
_cell.angle_alpha   90.00
_cell.angle_beta   90.00
_cell.angle_gamma   90.00
#
_symmetry.space_group_name_H-M   'P 1'
#
loop_
_entity.id
_entity.type
_entity.pdbx_description
1 polymer ?
#
loop_
_entity_poly.entity_id
_entity_poly.type
_entity_poly.pdbx_seq_one_letter_code
_entity_poly.pdbx_strand_id
1 'polypeptide(L)'
;MDRDMAVLAKVRLLSANRRVVRGAEGLWIYRLLTQVEPEVYGSKLVYVLVEESGSPLVRELPERRLALLDEAVDVAKSLSTANPYRAKMLARALAARQRELEAGAVRPGELE
;
A
#
# COMPACT_ATOMS: atom_id res chain seq x y z
N MET A 1 -21.71 -4.52 -10.81
CA MET A 1 -21.59 -3.95 -9.45
C MET A 1 -20.24 -3.25 -9.24
N ASP A 2 -19.14 -3.68 -9.84
CA ASP A 2 -17.81 -3.00 -9.70
C ASP A 2 -17.71 -1.59 -10.30
N ARG A 3 -18.45 -1.32 -11.38
CA ARG A 3 -18.31 -0.06 -12.13
C ARG A 3 -18.82 1.15 -11.34
N ASP A 4 -19.93 1.01 -10.61
CA ASP A 4 -20.51 2.09 -9.81
C ASP A 4 -19.64 2.42 -8.59
N MET A 5 -19.02 1.39 -8.00
CA MET A 5 -18.08 1.52 -6.90
C MET A 5 -16.80 2.23 -7.34
N ALA A 6 -16.26 1.88 -8.51
CA ALA A 6 -15.12 2.59 -9.09
C ALA A 6 -15.42 4.06 -9.42
N VAL A 7 -16.63 4.35 -9.90
CA VAL A 7 -17.10 5.74 -10.11
C VAL A 7 -17.16 6.48 -8.78
N LEU A 8 -17.70 5.86 -7.72
CA LEU A 8 -17.74 6.45 -6.38
C LEU A 8 -16.33 6.76 -5.84
N ALA A 9 -15.37 5.86 -6.02
CA ALA A 9 -13.98 6.08 -5.63
C ALA A 9 -13.32 7.21 -6.44
N LYS A 10 -13.60 7.31 -7.75
CA LYS A 10 -13.12 8.44 -8.58
C LYS A 10 -13.72 9.76 -8.11
N VAL A 11 -15.03 9.81 -7.83
CA VAL A 11 -15.72 11.00 -7.31
C VAL A 11 -15.11 11.41 -5.96
N ARG A 12 -14.91 10.48 -5.03
CA ARG A 12 -14.26 10.79 -3.73
C ARG A 12 -12.83 11.27 -3.88
N LEU A 13 -12.04 10.67 -4.79
CA LEU A 13 -10.68 11.12 -5.07
C LEU A 13 -10.65 12.56 -5.58
N LEU A 14 -11.58 12.91 -6.48
CA LEU A 14 -11.71 14.26 -7.02
C LEU A 14 -12.19 15.26 -5.95
N SER A 15 -13.13 14.86 -5.09
CA SER A 15 -13.63 15.70 -3.99
C SER A 15 -12.61 15.94 -2.88
N ALA A 16 -11.66 15.03 -2.67
CA ALA A 16 -10.64 15.19 -1.63
C ALA A 16 -9.64 16.33 -1.90
N ASN A 17 -9.62 16.90 -3.11
CA ASN A 17 -8.75 18.01 -3.57
C ASN A 17 -7.28 17.87 -3.14
N ARG A 18 -6.80 16.62 -2.99
CA ARG A 18 -5.44 16.27 -2.60
C ARG A 18 -4.83 15.33 -3.62
N ARG A 19 -3.56 15.53 -3.93
CA ARG A 19 -2.80 14.75 -4.91
C ARG A 19 -2.76 13.24 -4.60
N VAL A 20 -2.88 12.88 -3.31
CA VAL A 20 -2.98 11.49 -2.80
C VAL A 20 -3.87 11.49 -1.55
N VAL A 21 -4.88 10.63 -1.50
CA VAL A 21 -5.69 10.37 -0.29
C VAL A 21 -4.93 9.34 0.55
N ARG A 22 -4.69 9.66 1.83
CA ARG A 22 -3.96 8.80 2.79
C ARG A 22 -4.95 8.20 3.80
N GLY A 23 -4.49 7.29 4.66
CA GLY A 23 -5.29 6.64 5.68
C GLY A 23 -6.16 5.49 5.14
N ALA A 24 -7.04 4.98 6.00
CA ALA A 24 -7.96 3.90 5.67
C ALA A 24 -8.85 4.20 4.43
N GLU A 25 -9.27 5.46 4.27
CA GLU A 25 -10.05 5.88 3.10
C GLU A 25 -9.21 5.85 1.81
N GLY A 26 -7.95 6.29 1.87
CA GLY A 26 -7.03 6.22 0.74
C GLY A 26 -6.78 4.77 0.30
N LEU A 27 -6.56 3.88 1.25
CA LEU A 27 -6.40 2.44 0.98
C LEU A 27 -7.64 1.86 0.30
N TRP A 28 -8.83 2.17 0.81
CA TRP A 28 -10.08 1.68 0.23
C TRP A 28 -10.28 2.17 -1.21
N ILE A 29 -10.07 3.47 -1.45
CA ILE A 29 -10.18 4.08 -2.78
C ILE A 29 -9.20 3.42 -3.76
N TYR A 30 -7.91 3.35 -3.40
CA TYR A 30 -6.90 2.83 -4.34
C TYR A 30 -6.99 1.32 -4.55
N ARG A 31 -7.42 0.53 -3.56
CA ARG A 31 -7.70 -0.90 -3.76
C ARG A 31 -8.79 -1.11 -4.81
N LEU A 32 -9.87 -0.35 -4.71
CA LEU A 32 -10.98 -0.43 -5.65
C LEU A 32 -10.59 0.05 -7.06
N LEU A 33 -9.85 1.14 -7.15
CA LEU A 33 -9.37 1.67 -8.44
C LEU A 33 -8.38 0.72 -9.12
N THR A 34 -7.56 0.00 -8.35
CA THR A 34 -6.59 -0.96 -8.88
C THR A 34 -7.28 -2.20 -9.46
N GLN A 35 -8.48 -2.55 -9.03
CA GLN A 35 -9.25 -3.65 -9.64
C GLN A 35 -9.70 -3.32 -11.08
N VAL A 36 -9.92 -2.04 -11.38
CA VAL A 36 -10.38 -1.60 -12.71
C VAL A 36 -9.22 -1.18 -13.60
N GLU A 37 -8.27 -0.42 -13.06
CA GLU A 37 -7.12 0.12 -13.80
C GLU A 37 -5.82 -0.09 -12.99
N PRO A 38 -5.32 -1.33 -12.88
CA PRO A 38 -4.16 -1.66 -12.05
C PRO A 38 -2.90 -0.92 -12.48
N GLU A 39 -2.70 -0.71 -13.78
CA GLU A 39 -1.52 -0.02 -14.30
C GLU A 39 -1.48 1.48 -13.95
N VAL A 40 -2.66 2.10 -13.80
CA VAL A 40 -2.79 3.53 -13.50
C VAL A 40 -2.68 3.79 -12.00
N TYR A 41 -3.31 2.94 -11.19
CA TYR A 41 -3.47 3.18 -9.75
C TYR A 41 -2.61 2.29 -8.87
N GLY A 42 -2.08 1.17 -9.37
CA GLY A 42 -1.31 0.21 -8.57
C GLY A 42 -0.05 0.84 -7.99
N SER A 43 0.67 1.69 -8.74
CA SER A 43 1.84 2.41 -8.20
C SER A 43 1.48 3.36 -7.04
N LYS A 44 0.29 3.98 -7.08
CA LYS A 44 -0.22 4.83 -6.00
C LYS A 44 -0.69 4.00 -4.82
N LEU A 45 -1.32 2.85 -5.06
CA LEU A 45 -1.72 1.92 -4.01
C LEU A 45 -0.50 1.42 -3.22
N VAL A 46 0.57 0.99 -3.90
CA VAL A 46 1.83 0.58 -3.27
C VAL A 46 2.39 1.69 -2.40
N TYR A 47 2.39 2.93 -2.90
CA TYR A 47 2.86 4.07 -2.13
C TYR A 47 2.05 4.28 -0.84
N VAL A 48 0.72 4.25 -0.91
CA VAL A 48 -0.14 4.43 0.27
C VAL A 48 0.03 3.28 1.26
N LEU A 49 0.10 2.02 0.80
CA LEU A 49 0.32 0.87 1.67
C LEU A 49 1.64 0.98 2.47
N VAL A 50 2.72 1.39 1.81
CA VAL A 50 4.03 1.59 2.47
C VAL A 50 3.96 2.75 3.48
N GLU A 51 3.32 3.87 3.14
CA GLU A 51 3.18 4.99 4.08
C GLU A 51 2.32 4.63 5.29
N GLU A 52 1.21 3.91 5.08
CA GLU A 52 0.31 3.47 6.17
C GLU A 52 0.99 2.46 7.10
N SER A 53 1.88 1.59 6.59
CA SER A 53 2.68 0.69 7.44
C SER A 53 3.61 1.43 8.41
N GLY A 54 3.96 2.69 8.10
CA GLY A 54 4.75 3.57 8.97
C GLY A 54 3.89 4.50 9.84
N SER A 55 2.57 4.41 9.74
CA SER A 55 1.65 5.28 10.47
C SER A 55 1.68 4.99 11.97
N PRO A 56 1.61 6.02 12.84
CA PRO A 56 1.49 5.84 14.29
C PRO A 56 0.34 4.91 14.70
N LEU A 57 -0.74 4.87 13.89
CA LEU A 57 -1.94 4.07 14.17
C LEU A 57 -1.71 2.56 14.16
N VAL A 58 -0.68 2.09 13.44
CA VAL A 58 -0.34 0.66 13.36
C VAL A 58 1.01 0.35 14.02
N ARG A 59 1.63 1.33 14.69
CA ARG A 59 2.99 1.22 15.26
C ARG A 59 3.12 0.02 16.21
N GLU A 60 2.09 -0.22 17.01
CA GLU A 60 2.05 -1.28 18.02
C GLU A 60 1.54 -2.62 17.47
N LEU A 61 1.22 -2.68 16.18
CA LEU A 61 0.64 -3.85 15.50
C LEU A 61 1.58 -4.35 14.40
N PRO A 62 2.70 -5.01 14.75
CA PRO A 62 3.70 -5.43 13.76
C PRO A 62 3.15 -6.36 12.68
N GLU A 63 2.20 -7.24 13.04
CA GLU A 63 1.52 -8.12 12.08
C GLU A 63 0.71 -7.33 11.04
N ARG A 64 0.03 -6.25 11.46
CA ARG A 64 -0.71 -5.37 10.55
C ARG A 64 0.23 -4.61 9.63
N ARG A 65 1.39 -4.19 10.12
CA ARG A 65 2.42 -3.51 9.32
C ARG A 65 2.97 -4.44 8.26
N LEU A 66 3.31 -5.68 8.62
CA LEU A 66 3.74 -6.70 7.67
C LEU A 66 2.68 -7.01 6.63
N ALA A 67 1.41 -7.18 7.02
CA ALA A 67 0.32 -7.44 6.07
C ALA A 67 0.15 -6.32 5.03
N LEU A 68 0.27 -5.05 5.45
CA LEU A 68 0.26 -3.90 4.52
C LEU A 68 1.44 -3.94 3.54
N LEU A 69 2.61 -4.35 4.02
CA LEU A 69 3.83 -4.43 3.23
C LEU A 69 3.83 -5.63 2.27
N ASP A 70 3.27 -6.77 2.68
CA ASP A 70 3.05 -7.93 1.82
C ASP A 70 2.12 -7.57 0.66
N GLU A 71 0.98 -6.92 0.94
CA GLU A 71 0.08 -6.44 -0.10
C GLU A 71 0.78 -5.45 -1.04
N ALA A 72 1.61 -4.54 -0.51
CA ALA A 72 2.37 -3.60 -1.33
C ALA A 72 3.33 -4.30 -2.28
N VAL A 73 3.98 -5.38 -1.84
CA VAL A 73 4.86 -6.19 -2.68
C VAL A 73 4.06 -6.91 -3.77
N ASP A 74 2.91 -7.47 -3.43
CA ASP A 74 2.08 -8.21 -4.39
C ASP A 74 1.49 -7.30 -5.46
N VAL A 75 0.98 -6.13 -5.09
CA VAL A 75 0.50 -5.13 -6.05
C VAL A 75 1.66 -4.66 -6.94
N ALA A 76 2.85 -4.40 -6.39
CA ALA A 76 3.99 -4.01 -7.20
C ALA A 76 4.43 -5.12 -8.17
N LYS A 77 4.33 -6.39 -7.77
CA LYS A 77 4.62 -7.55 -8.64
C LYS A 77 3.58 -7.77 -9.72
N SER A 78 2.31 -7.42 -9.46
CA SER A 78 1.22 -7.60 -10.42
C SER A 78 1.21 -6.55 -11.54
N LEU A 79 1.82 -5.38 -11.33
CA LEU A 79 2.00 -4.36 -12.38
C LEU A 79 2.75 -4.93 -13.58
N SER A 80 2.48 -4.50 -14.80
CA SER A 80 3.23 -4.93 -15.98
C SER A 80 4.72 -4.60 -15.88
N THR A 81 5.58 -5.41 -16.51
CA THR A 81 7.01 -5.10 -16.66
C THR A 81 7.26 -3.86 -17.51
N ALA A 82 6.30 -3.47 -18.36
CA ALA A 82 6.31 -2.22 -19.11
C ALA A 82 5.97 -1.00 -18.24
N ASN A 83 5.48 -1.19 -17.01
CA ASN A 83 5.14 -0.08 -16.14
C ASN A 83 6.42 0.59 -15.61
N PRO A 84 6.66 1.88 -15.92
CA PRO A 84 7.89 2.57 -15.56
C PRO A 84 8.07 2.69 -14.03
N TYR A 85 6.98 2.58 -13.26
CA TYR A 85 7.02 2.69 -11.81
C TYR A 85 7.18 1.34 -11.10
N ARG A 86 7.01 0.21 -11.80
CA ARG A 86 7.03 -1.14 -11.20
C ARG A 86 8.31 -1.37 -10.38
N ALA A 87 9.47 -1.22 -11.01
CA ALA A 87 10.76 -1.51 -10.37
C ALA A 87 10.99 -0.63 -9.13
N LYS A 88 10.69 0.67 -9.24
CA LYS A 88 10.82 1.63 -8.14
C LYS A 88 9.89 1.30 -6.97
N MET A 89 8.63 0.96 -7.27
CA MET A 89 7.62 0.64 -6.25
C MET A 89 7.91 -0.69 -5.58
N LEU A 90 8.32 -1.72 -6.34
CA LEU A 90 8.72 -3.02 -5.81
C LEU A 90 9.93 -2.89 -4.88
N ALA A 91 10.96 -2.17 -5.28
CA ALA A 91 12.14 -1.93 -4.44
C ALA A 91 11.76 -1.22 -3.13
N ARG A 92 10.88 -0.21 -3.19
CA ARG A 92 10.40 0.51 -2.01
C ARG A 92 9.63 -0.42 -1.05
N ALA A 93 8.72 -1.24 -1.58
CA ALA A 93 7.92 -2.17 -0.77
C ALA A 93 8.81 -3.24 -0.11
N LEU A 94 9.73 -3.84 -0.86
CA LEU A 94 10.68 -4.83 -0.33
C LEU A 94 11.59 -4.24 0.74
N ALA A 95 12.15 -3.04 0.53
CA ALA A 95 13.00 -2.39 1.53
C ALA A 95 12.23 -2.00 2.80
N ALA A 96 10.95 -1.67 2.71
CA ALA A 96 10.12 -1.42 3.89
C ALA A 96 9.79 -2.73 4.63
N ARG A 97 9.44 -3.79 3.90
CA ARG A 97 9.19 -5.13 4.45
C ARG A 97 10.41 -5.70 5.16
N GLN A 98 11.58 -5.60 4.54
CA GLN A 98 12.83 -6.11 5.11
C GLN A 98 13.15 -5.42 6.45
N ARG A 99 13.04 -4.09 6.50
CA ARG A 99 13.22 -3.32 7.74
C ARG A 99 12.23 -3.75 8.83
N GLU A 100 11.00 -4.10 8.47
CA GLU A 100 10.02 -4.56 9.45
C GLU A 100 10.33 -5.97 9.98
N LEU A 101 10.80 -6.86 9.12
CA LEU A 101 11.26 -8.18 9.55
C LEU A 101 12.48 -8.10 10.46
N GLU A 102 13.43 -7.21 10.14
CA GLU A 102 14.60 -6.94 10.98
C GLU A 102 14.19 -6.33 12.34
N ALA A 103 13.27 -5.37 12.36
CA ALA A 103 12.73 -4.81 13.60
C ALA A 103 11.92 -5.82 14.43
N GLY A 104 11.30 -6.81 13.78
CA GLY A 104 10.71 -7.98 14.44
C GLY A 104 11.77 -8.94 15.00
N ALA A 105 12.84 -9.18 14.24
CA ALA A 105 13.93 -10.09 14.60
C ALA A 105 14.89 -9.55 15.67
N VAL A 106 14.84 -8.26 15.98
CA VAL A 106 15.56 -7.66 17.14
C VAL A 106 14.75 -7.76 18.43
N ARG A 107 13.44 -8.05 18.37
CA ARG A 107 12.56 -8.27 19.53
C ARG A 107 12.49 -9.69 20.12
N PRO A 108 13.22 -10.74 19.70
CA PRO A 108 13.13 -12.07 20.29
C PRO A 108 14.23 -12.30 21.37
N GLY A 109 14.40 -11.36 22.31
CA GLY A 109 15.46 -11.48 23.33
C GLY A 109 15.32 -10.63 24.59
N GLU A 110 14.20 -9.95 24.82
CA GLU A 110 13.87 -9.48 26.15
C GLU A 110 12.92 -10.53 26.75
N LEU A 111 13.34 -11.17 27.83
CA LEU A 111 12.67 -12.24 28.60
C LEU A 111 13.04 -13.69 28.21
N GLU A 112 14.27 -14.12 28.54
CA GLU A 112 14.47 -15.23 29.49
C GLU A 112 15.86 -15.19 30.12
#